data_AF-A0A1D2JHX7-F1
#
_entry.id   AF-A0A1D2JHX7-F1
#
_cell.length_a   1.000
_cell.length_b   1.000
_cell.length_c   1.000
_cell.angle_alpha   90.00
_cell.angle_beta   90.00
_cell.angle_gamma   90.00
#
_symmetry.space_group_name_H-M   'P 1'
#
loop_
_entity.id
_entity.type
_entity.pdbx_description
1 polymer ?
#
loop_
_entity_poly.entity_id
_entity_poly.type
_entity_poly.pdbx_seq_one_letter_code
_entity_poly.pdbx_strand_id
1 'polypeptide(L)'
;MAKKGFDRASGQVYTDSVIPSFIYPSDAAGPSWSHESPFLPPGWEEGSPCGANTLKHMAMRKTLLDQRPLTAGHFADCPWELAKYLWDCLGRCRRRTMHMWKIFTTAYPNEFSKMEPHYSLKTSTKKMPLLAYFQLINSPSLSWGTVLSISTDYADLHDLVEISKIINLVALDITAPLFVKPSADEGNDMPIAMLTDRLMRSWSELALRNEAFQNLRVLMLRLQPDITVRVFSYLDRFPSLEVLIAVGCPQFADESAKGVGERHGWLTRRVNATNKTVDKCFRSYITSANGVDDSKMFEIGSLPVLEFSLGAPDVREYKKTHKSVWFHRQIRNSSAALSSGKRTTAPGDDNTATNAKRQRSKPVPKTQRNIDMAGLLAEFQRKYYCPTMDW
;
A
#
# COMPACT_ATOMS: atom_id res chain seq x y z
N MET A 1 17.69 10.80 24.08
CA MET A 1 18.81 11.76 23.99
C MET A 1 20.07 11.04 24.41
N ALA A 2 21.08 11.02 23.55
CA ALA A 2 22.37 10.39 23.86
C ALA A 2 23.24 11.39 24.63
N LYS A 3 23.74 11.01 25.81
CA LYS A 3 24.65 11.84 26.63
C LYS A 3 26.07 11.31 26.47
N LYS A 4 27.00 12.15 26.04
CA LYS A 4 28.42 11.81 26.05
C LYS A 4 28.97 11.95 27.47
N GLY A 5 29.59 10.89 27.96
CA GLY A 5 30.27 10.80 29.24
C GLY A 5 31.76 10.56 29.05
N PHE A 6 32.55 10.98 30.04
CA PHE A 6 33.96 10.69 30.12
C PHE A 6 34.26 10.14 31.51
N ASP A 7 34.71 8.89 31.56
CA ASP A 7 35.15 8.29 32.82
C ASP A 7 36.62 8.65 33.05
N ARG A 8 36.86 9.46 34.09
CA ARG A 8 38.20 9.91 34.46
C ARG A 8 39.09 8.78 35.00
N ALA A 9 38.52 7.70 35.53
CA ALA A 9 39.28 6.60 36.12
C ALA A 9 39.83 5.63 35.06
N SER A 10 39.02 5.33 34.02
CA SER A 10 39.44 4.47 32.91
C SER A 10 39.95 5.22 31.68
N GLY A 11 39.73 6.54 31.60
CA GLY A 11 40.02 7.35 30.43
C GLY A 11 39.09 7.10 29.25
N GLN A 12 38.01 6.32 29.43
CA GLN A 12 37.07 5.99 28.36
C GLN A 12 36.07 7.12 28.11
N VAL A 13 35.89 7.46 26.84
CA VAL A 13 34.78 8.29 26.36
C VAL A 13 33.65 7.35 25.95
N TYR A 14 32.47 7.53 26.52
CA TYR A 14 31.30 6.69 26.23
C TYR A 14 30.09 7.55 25.88
N THR A 15 29.10 6.94 25.24
CA THR A 15 27.85 7.62 24.89
C THR A 15 26.70 6.81 25.46
N ASP A 16 26.03 7.36 26.47
CA ASP A 16 24.86 6.74 27.07
C ASP A 16 23.62 7.10 26.25
N SER A 17 22.92 6.09 25.75
CA SER A 17 21.60 6.27 25.17
C SER A 17 20.56 5.53 26.02
N VAL A 18 19.54 6.25 26.47
CA VAL A 18 18.39 5.63 27.13
C VAL A 18 17.43 5.18 26.04
N ILE A 19 17.32 3.86 25.86
CA ILE A 19 16.34 3.25 24.98
C ILE A 19 15.16 2.84 25.87
N PRO A 20 13.96 3.43 25.68
CA PRO A 20 12.82 3.08 26.49
C PRO A 20 12.41 1.62 26.22
N SER A 21 12.37 0.82 27.27
CA SER A 21 11.75 -0.51 27.25
C SER A 21 10.28 -0.38 27.64
N PHE A 22 9.36 -0.67 26.72
CA PHE A 22 7.94 -0.71 27.04
C PHE A 22 7.60 -2.03 27.74
N ILE A 23 7.12 -1.95 28.98
CA ILE A 23 6.57 -3.10 29.71
C ILE A 23 5.07 -3.13 29.41
N TYR A 24 4.65 -4.09 28.59
CA TYR A 24 3.23 -4.35 28.37
C TYR A 24 2.67 -5.16 29.56
N PRO A 25 1.48 -4.80 30.10
CA PRO A 25 0.79 -5.62 31.09
C PRO A 25 0.64 -7.07 30.58
N SER A 26 0.78 -8.06 31.47
CA SER A 26 0.75 -9.50 31.17
C SER A 26 -0.42 -9.94 30.28
N ASP A 27 -1.59 -9.30 30.43
CA ASP A 27 -2.82 -9.66 29.72
C ASP A 27 -3.07 -8.81 28.47
N ALA A 28 -2.27 -7.75 28.26
CA ALA A 28 -2.36 -6.85 27.13
C ALA A 28 -1.12 -7.02 26.26
N ALA A 29 -1.07 -8.11 25.49
CA ALA A 29 -0.02 -8.33 24.50
C ALA A 29 -0.07 -7.31 23.35
N GLY A 30 -0.72 -6.14 23.45
CA GLY A 30 -0.72 -5.10 22.42
C GLY A 30 -1.17 -5.53 21.02
N PRO A 31 -1.23 -4.60 20.06
CA PRO A 31 -1.65 -4.90 18.68
C PRO A 31 -0.69 -5.85 17.94
N SER A 32 0.62 -5.74 18.18
CA SER A 32 1.65 -6.51 17.46
C SER A 32 1.59 -8.02 17.69
N TRP A 33 0.96 -8.47 18.77
CA TRP A 33 1.03 -9.84 19.25
C TRP A 33 -0.33 -10.56 19.19
N SER A 34 -1.29 -10.01 18.44
CA SER A 34 -2.60 -10.64 18.25
C SER A 34 -2.53 -11.94 17.42
N HIS A 35 -1.53 -12.04 16.54
CA HIS A 35 -1.35 -13.18 15.61
C HIS A 35 -0.09 -13.99 15.84
N GLU A 36 0.82 -13.49 16.68
CA GLU A 36 2.12 -14.10 16.94
C GLU A 36 2.42 -14.04 18.44
N SER A 37 3.22 -14.97 18.94
CA SER A 37 3.65 -14.94 20.34
C SER A 37 5.04 -14.31 20.45
N PRO A 38 5.25 -13.32 21.35
CA PRO A 38 6.56 -12.73 21.59
C PRO A 38 7.49 -13.64 22.39
N PHE A 39 6.96 -14.72 22.97
CA PHE A 39 7.67 -15.53 23.95
C PHE A 39 8.31 -16.76 23.32
N LEU A 40 9.51 -17.12 23.82
CA LEU A 40 10.10 -18.41 23.52
C LEU A 40 9.21 -19.56 24.02
N PRO A 41 9.18 -20.71 23.33
CA PRO A 41 8.50 -21.89 23.84
C PRO A 41 9.09 -22.31 25.20
N PRO A 42 8.25 -22.72 26.17
CA PRO A 42 8.74 -23.29 27.43
C PRO A 42 9.67 -24.49 27.16
N GLY A 43 10.78 -24.62 27.90
CA GLY A 43 11.70 -25.73 27.70
C GLY A 43 12.71 -25.54 26.56
N TRP A 44 12.61 -24.48 25.75
CA TRP A 44 13.49 -24.32 24.59
C TRP A 44 14.94 -24.04 25.01
N GLU A 45 15.83 -24.99 24.68
CA GLU A 45 17.26 -25.00 25.03
C GLU A 45 17.52 -24.66 26.52
N GLU A 46 16.64 -25.15 27.40
CA GLU A 46 16.66 -24.88 28.85
C GLU A 46 17.84 -25.51 29.58
N GLY A 47 18.35 -26.64 29.07
CA GLY A 47 19.50 -27.34 29.62
C GLY A 47 20.49 -27.76 28.53
N SER A 48 21.69 -28.11 28.97
CA SER A 48 22.69 -28.81 28.17
C SER A 48 22.83 -30.24 28.72
N PRO A 49 23.03 -31.25 27.85
CA PRO A 49 23.31 -32.61 28.31
C PRO A 49 24.60 -32.71 29.13
N CYS A 50 25.49 -31.72 29.00
CA CYS A 50 26.79 -31.69 29.66
C CYS A 50 26.96 -30.40 30.49
N GLY A 51 26.17 -30.25 31.56
CA GLY A 51 26.33 -29.17 32.54
C GLY A 51 25.65 -27.85 32.16
N ALA A 52 26.19 -26.72 32.65
CA ALA A 52 25.58 -25.41 32.43
C ALA A 52 25.75 -24.91 30.99
N ASN A 53 24.75 -24.20 30.47
CA ASN A 53 24.83 -23.53 29.18
C ASN A 53 25.90 -22.42 29.19
N THR A 54 26.48 -22.13 28.03
CA THR A 54 27.43 -21.01 27.90
C THR A 54 26.75 -19.68 28.25
N LEU A 55 27.52 -18.71 28.77
CA LEU A 55 27.01 -17.37 29.08
C LEU A 55 26.36 -16.71 27.86
N LYS A 56 26.98 -16.86 26.67
CA LYS A 56 26.45 -16.39 25.39
C LYS A 56 25.03 -16.93 25.14
N HIS A 57 24.83 -18.22 25.38
CA HIS A 57 23.55 -18.89 25.19
C HIS A 57 22.50 -18.46 26.20
N MET A 58 22.87 -18.35 27.47
CA MET A 58 21.97 -17.86 28.52
C MET A 58 21.55 -16.41 28.28
N ALA A 59 22.49 -15.55 27.87
CA ALA A 59 22.22 -14.16 27.50
C ALA A 59 21.28 -14.09 26.29
N MET A 60 21.56 -14.85 25.22
CA MET A 60 20.67 -14.97 24.07
C MET A 60 19.25 -15.37 24.49
N ARG A 61 19.12 -16.44 25.28
CA ARG A 61 17.81 -16.94 25.71
C ARG A 61 17.08 -15.89 26.54
N LYS A 62 17.77 -15.19 27.43
CA LYS A 62 17.18 -14.12 28.24
C LYS A 62 16.72 -12.95 27.37
N THR A 63 17.50 -12.56 26.37
CA THR A 63 17.15 -11.48 25.43
C THR A 63 15.94 -11.84 24.58
N LEU A 64 15.85 -13.09 24.11
CA LEU A 64 14.76 -13.54 23.23
C LEU A 64 13.53 -14.03 23.98
N LEU A 65 13.61 -14.24 25.30
CA LEU A 65 12.53 -14.74 26.15
C LEU A 65 11.26 -13.90 25.99
N ASP A 66 11.41 -12.59 25.87
CA ASP A 66 10.34 -11.64 25.60
C ASP A 66 10.82 -10.65 24.53
N GLN A 67 10.24 -10.74 23.32
CA GLN A 67 10.60 -9.89 22.19
C GLN A 67 9.99 -8.48 22.24
N ARG A 68 9.01 -8.23 23.12
CA ARG A 68 8.27 -6.96 23.20
C ARG A 68 9.12 -5.72 23.47
N PRO A 69 10.09 -5.73 24.42
CA PRO A 69 10.90 -4.55 24.72
C PRO A 69 11.97 -4.28 23.66
N LEU A 70 12.24 -5.23 22.75
CA LEU A 70 13.27 -5.08 21.73
C LEU A 70 12.85 -4.01 20.70
N THR A 71 13.83 -3.23 20.26
CA THR A 71 13.69 -2.16 19.26
C THR A 71 14.96 -2.12 18.40
N ALA A 72 14.91 -1.48 17.23
CA ALA A 72 16.09 -1.32 16.37
C ALA A 72 17.28 -0.65 17.08
N GLY A 73 17.02 0.26 18.02
CA GLY A 73 18.07 0.91 18.82
C GLY A 73 18.89 -0.08 19.65
N HIS A 74 18.30 -1.17 20.14
CA HIS A 74 19.01 -2.20 20.91
C HIS A 74 20.03 -2.97 20.06
N PHE A 75 19.91 -2.91 18.73
CA PHE A 75 20.76 -3.60 17.79
C PHE A 75 21.73 -2.65 17.05
N ALA A 76 21.65 -1.33 17.28
CA ALA A 76 22.43 -0.34 16.54
C ALA A 76 23.95 -0.58 16.61
N ASP A 77 24.45 -0.95 17.79
CA ASP A 77 25.87 -1.22 18.03
C ASP A 77 26.21 -2.72 18.08
N CYS A 78 25.23 -3.59 17.83
CA CYS A 78 25.41 -5.03 17.89
C CYS A 78 26.00 -5.52 16.55
N PRO A 79 27.16 -6.22 16.55
CA PRO A 79 27.71 -6.80 15.33
C PRO A 79 26.72 -7.73 14.62
N TRP A 80 26.68 -7.66 13.29
CA TRP A 80 25.77 -8.46 12.47
C TRP A 80 25.82 -9.96 12.79
N GLU A 81 27.01 -10.53 13.05
CA GLU A 81 27.14 -11.96 13.36
C GLU A 81 26.40 -12.39 14.64
N LEU A 82 26.29 -11.49 15.62
CA LEU A 82 25.49 -11.76 16.83
C LEU A 82 24.00 -11.64 16.52
N ALA A 83 23.59 -10.63 15.77
CA ALA A 83 22.20 -10.48 15.35
C ALA A 83 21.76 -11.69 14.53
N LYS A 84 22.54 -12.10 13.52
CA LYS A 84 22.32 -13.31 12.71
C LYS A 84 22.14 -14.54 13.58
N TYR A 85 23.00 -14.74 14.57
CA TYR A 85 22.86 -15.83 15.53
C TYR A 85 21.52 -15.78 16.30
N LEU A 86 21.08 -14.60 16.74
CA LEU A 86 19.77 -14.43 17.39
C LEU A 86 18.61 -14.75 16.43
N TRP A 87 18.68 -14.29 15.18
CA TRP A 87 17.68 -14.58 14.15
C TRP A 87 17.58 -16.08 13.81
N ASP A 88 18.72 -16.77 13.80
CA ASP A 88 18.79 -18.21 13.61
C ASP A 88 18.20 -18.97 14.81
N CYS A 89 18.44 -18.51 16.04
CA CYS A 89 17.78 -19.04 17.23
C CYS A 89 16.25 -18.92 17.15
N LEU A 90 15.75 -17.76 16.74
CA LEU A 90 14.31 -17.55 16.51
C LEU A 90 13.76 -18.46 15.40
N GLY A 91 14.55 -18.74 14.36
CA GLY A 91 14.21 -19.70 13.32
C GLY A 91 14.05 -21.12 13.88
N ARG A 92 15.02 -21.56 14.70
CA ARG A 92 15.02 -22.90 15.32
C ARG A 92 13.84 -23.12 16.27
N CYS A 93 13.38 -22.09 16.97
CA CYS A 93 12.21 -22.18 17.86
C CYS A 93 10.87 -21.82 17.19
N ARG A 94 10.86 -21.56 15.86
CA ARG A 94 9.67 -21.10 15.11
C ARG A 94 9.04 -19.83 15.71
N ARG A 95 9.88 -18.89 16.15
CA ARG A 95 9.50 -17.58 16.69
C ARG A 95 10.13 -16.42 15.91
N ARG A 96 10.36 -16.57 14.61
CA ARG A 96 10.60 -15.42 13.73
C ARG A 96 9.28 -14.66 13.62
N THR A 97 9.19 -13.55 14.33
CA THR A 97 7.99 -12.70 14.39
C THR A 97 8.15 -11.52 13.44
N MET A 98 7.03 -10.92 13.02
CA MET A 98 7.00 -9.71 12.21
C MET A 98 7.72 -8.56 12.93
N HIS A 99 7.53 -8.45 14.25
CA HIS A 99 8.19 -7.44 15.08
C HIS A 99 9.70 -7.55 14.98
N MET A 100 10.22 -8.76 15.16
CA MET A 100 11.65 -8.98 15.09
C MET A 100 12.18 -8.78 13.66
N TRP A 101 11.47 -9.26 12.65
CA TRP A 101 11.84 -9.02 11.25
C TRP A 101 11.99 -7.52 10.95
N LYS A 102 11.04 -6.68 11.39
CA LYS A 102 11.12 -5.21 11.19
C LYS A 102 12.34 -4.60 11.87
N ILE A 103 12.64 -5.02 13.10
CA ILE A 103 13.79 -4.53 13.84
C ILE A 103 15.08 -4.85 13.08
N PHE A 104 15.25 -6.09 12.62
CA PHE A 104 16.43 -6.53 11.90
C PHE A 104 16.57 -5.83 10.55
N THR A 105 15.47 -5.71 9.81
CA THR A 105 15.41 -4.96 8.54
C THR A 105 15.81 -3.49 8.74
N THR A 106 15.43 -2.88 9.87
CA THR A 106 15.76 -1.49 10.17
C THR A 106 17.20 -1.32 10.66
N ALA A 107 17.69 -2.23 11.50
CA ALA A 107 19.02 -2.15 12.09
C ALA A 107 20.14 -2.59 11.13
N TYR A 108 19.86 -3.55 10.24
CA TYR A 108 20.85 -4.17 9.33
C TYR A 108 20.35 -4.21 7.87
N PRO A 109 20.09 -3.06 7.23
CA PRO A 109 19.47 -3.01 5.92
C PRO A 109 20.29 -3.69 4.81
N ASN A 110 21.62 -3.73 4.91
CA ASN A 110 22.49 -4.28 3.87
C ASN A 110 22.68 -5.80 3.97
N GLU A 111 22.74 -6.31 5.20
CA GLU A 111 23.01 -7.71 5.50
C GLU A 111 21.71 -8.51 5.60
N PHE A 112 20.71 -8.00 6.32
CA PHE A 112 19.47 -8.72 6.58
C PHE A 112 18.59 -8.84 5.33
N SER A 113 18.57 -7.82 4.47
CA SER A 113 17.84 -7.85 3.19
C SER A 113 18.29 -9.00 2.28
N LYS A 114 19.56 -9.40 2.33
CA LYS A 114 20.09 -10.54 1.58
C LYS A 114 19.67 -11.88 2.18
N MET A 115 19.52 -11.94 3.50
CA MET A 115 19.23 -13.16 4.24
C MET A 115 17.73 -13.47 4.26
N GLU A 116 16.91 -12.48 4.58
CA GLU A 116 15.45 -12.63 4.70
C GLU A 116 14.76 -11.45 3.99
N PRO A 117 14.84 -11.39 2.64
CA PRO A 117 14.26 -10.30 1.85
C PRO A 117 12.73 -10.22 1.96
N HIS A 118 12.08 -11.25 2.53
CA HIS A 118 10.63 -11.36 2.55
C HIS A 118 10.12 -11.87 3.88
N TYR A 119 9.10 -11.21 4.42
CA TYR A 119 8.30 -11.74 5.51
C TYR A 119 6.84 -11.82 5.10
N SER A 120 6.17 -12.92 5.42
CA SER A 120 4.75 -13.12 5.10
C SER A 120 3.95 -13.43 6.36
N LEU A 121 3.01 -12.55 6.70
CA LEU A 121 2.02 -12.76 7.74
C LEU A 121 0.62 -12.84 7.13
N LYS A 122 0.04 -14.04 7.14
CA LYS A 122 -1.29 -14.30 6.59
C LYS A 122 -2.26 -14.62 7.70
N THR A 123 -3.25 -13.75 7.86
CA THR A 123 -4.24 -13.83 8.93
C THR A 123 -5.63 -14.02 8.32
N SER A 124 -6.36 -15.03 8.80
CA SER A 124 -7.71 -15.32 8.31
C SER A 124 -8.79 -14.53 9.05
N THR A 125 -8.50 -14.06 10.26
CA THR A 125 -9.48 -13.45 11.17
C THR A 125 -9.02 -12.08 11.67
N LYS A 126 -9.96 -11.12 11.72
CA LYS A 126 -9.72 -9.79 12.30
C LYS A 126 -9.79 -9.87 13.82
N LYS A 127 -8.63 -9.77 14.49
CA LYS A 127 -8.51 -9.74 15.96
C LYS A 127 -8.40 -8.33 16.59
N MET A 128 -8.33 -7.28 15.78
CA MET A 128 -8.18 -5.90 16.23
C MET A 128 -8.67 -4.93 15.14
N PRO A 129 -8.85 -3.62 15.43
CA PRO A 129 -9.25 -2.63 14.43
C PRO A 129 -8.25 -2.52 13.25
N LEU A 130 -8.73 -2.17 12.04
CA LEU A 130 -7.89 -2.08 10.85
C LEU A 130 -6.80 -1.02 10.95
N LEU A 131 -7.13 0.12 11.55
CA LEU A 131 -6.14 1.17 11.83
C LEU A 131 -4.93 0.64 12.61
N ALA A 132 -5.13 -0.27 13.57
CA ALA A 132 -4.04 -0.90 14.31
C ALA A 132 -3.17 -1.78 13.41
N TYR A 133 -3.75 -2.53 12.47
CA TYR A 133 -2.98 -3.29 11.48
C TYR A 133 -2.18 -2.38 10.56
N PHE A 134 -2.76 -1.27 10.10
CA PHE A 134 -2.09 -0.30 9.23
C PHE A 134 -0.89 0.34 9.94
N GLN A 135 -1.03 0.69 11.21
CA GLN A 135 0.08 1.17 12.04
C GLN A 135 1.19 0.12 12.18
N LEU A 136 0.84 -1.17 12.30
CA LEU A 136 1.85 -2.22 12.34
C LEU A 136 2.63 -2.28 11.04
N ILE A 137 1.97 -2.36 9.88
CA ILE A 137 2.66 -2.60 8.61
C ILE A 137 3.38 -1.36 8.05
N ASN A 138 3.02 -0.17 8.52
CA ASN A 138 3.62 1.09 8.08
C ASN A 138 5.10 1.22 8.47
N SER A 139 5.92 1.69 7.53
CA SER A 139 7.33 2.04 7.72
C SER A 139 7.54 3.51 7.37
N PRO A 140 7.54 4.43 8.35
CA PRO A 140 7.74 5.84 8.08
C PRO A 140 9.11 6.17 7.46
N SER A 141 10.13 5.36 7.78
CA SER A 141 11.49 5.48 7.24
C SER A 141 11.70 4.74 5.92
N LEU A 142 10.66 4.12 5.35
CA LEU A 142 10.74 3.32 4.12
C LEU A 142 11.80 2.21 4.20
N SER A 143 12.04 1.63 5.38
CA SER A 143 13.03 0.57 5.58
C SER A 143 12.59 -0.77 4.95
N TRP A 144 11.31 -0.94 4.64
CA TRP A 144 10.75 -2.07 3.89
C TRP A 144 9.53 -1.64 3.08
N GLY A 145 9.24 -2.36 1.99
CA GLY A 145 8.00 -2.23 1.24
C GLY A 145 6.89 -3.11 1.81
N THR A 146 5.64 -2.67 1.75
CA THR A 146 4.47 -3.44 2.21
C THR A 146 3.61 -3.87 1.04
N VAL A 147 3.31 -5.17 1.00
CA VAL A 147 2.32 -5.78 0.13
C VAL A 147 1.10 -6.12 0.98
N LEU A 148 0.00 -5.40 0.77
CA LEU A 148 -1.23 -5.56 1.55
C LEU A 148 -2.28 -6.33 0.74
N SER A 149 -2.89 -7.35 1.33
CA SER A 149 -4.09 -8.00 0.81
C SER A 149 -5.21 -7.96 1.83
N ILE A 150 -6.36 -7.42 1.48
CA ILE A 150 -7.49 -7.24 2.39
C ILE A 150 -8.82 -7.59 1.74
N SER A 151 -9.68 -8.30 2.48
CA SER A 151 -11.10 -8.43 2.11
C SER A 151 -11.90 -7.25 2.66
N THR A 152 -12.82 -6.73 1.85
CA THR A 152 -13.78 -5.70 2.29
C THR A 152 -14.80 -6.23 3.30
N ASP A 153 -14.85 -7.54 3.57
CA ASP A 153 -15.60 -8.11 4.71
C ASP A 153 -15.15 -7.53 6.06
N TYR A 154 -13.91 -7.05 6.13
CA TYR A 154 -13.27 -6.59 7.35
C TYR A 154 -13.07 -5.08 7.41
N ALA A 155 -13.43 -4.36 6.34
CA ALA A 155 -13.14 -2.94 6.16
C ALA A 155 -14.41 -2.13 5.94
N ASP A 156 -14.52 -1.01 6.63
CA ASP A 156 -15.49 0.02 6.30
C ASP A 156 -14.90 1.06 5.31
N LEU A 157 -15.70 2.04 4.92
CA LEU A 157 -15.25 3.09 4.00
C LEU A 157 -14.09 3.91 4.57
N HIS A 158 -14.11 4.18 5.89
CA HIS A 158 -13.08 4.96 6.55
C HIS A 158 -11.75 4.19 6.56
N ASP A 159 -11.79 2.89 6.87
CA ASP A 159 -10.64 2.00 6.82
C ASP A 159 -10.01 1.99 5.42
N LEU A 160 -10.82 1.94 4.36
CA LEU A 160 -10.29 2.00 2.99
C LEU A 160 -9.64 3.37 2.68
N VAL A 161 -10.15 4.47 3.23
CA VAL A 161 -9.47 5.78 3.13
C VAL A 161 -8.14 5.75 3.90
N GLU A 162 -8.09 5.15 5.09
CA GLU A 162 -6.87 5.07 5.91
C GLU A 162 -5.74 4.23 5.27
N ILE A 163 -6.07 3.22 4.46
CA ILE A 163 -5.06 2.45 3.68
C ILE A 163 -4.15 3.39 2.87
N SER A 164 -4.71 4.49 2.37
CA SER A 164 -3.98 5.45 1.53
C SER A 164 -2.82 6.14 2.25
N LYS A 165 -2.84 6.17 3.59
CA LYS A 165 -1.81 6.79 4.44
C LYS A 165 -0.62 5.88 4.72
N ILE A 166 -0.63 4.61 4.29
CA ILE A 166 0.51 3.71 4.44
C ILE A 166 1.59 4.13 3.44
N ILE A 167 2.66 4.74 3.94
CA ILE A 167 3.66 5.42 3.13
C ILE A 167 4.47 4.42 2.31
N ASN A 168 4.79 3.28 2.90
CA ASN A 168 5.61 2.23 2.31
C ASN A 168 4.80 1.16 1.55
N LEU A 169 3.56 1.44 1.18
CA LEU A 169 2.71 0.51 0.45
C LEU A 169 3.15 0.41 -1.02
N VAL A 170 3.61 -0.77 -1.43
CA VAL A 170 4.13 -1.03 -2.80
C VAL A 170 3.16 -1.84 -3.65
N ALA A 171 2.31 -2.65 -3.02
CA ALA A 171 1.26 -3.37 -3.72
C ALA A 171 0.02 -3.55 -2.83
N LEU A 172 -1.16 -3.49 -3.45
CA LEU A 172 -2.45 -3.54 -2.78
C LEU A 172 -3.39 -4.51 -3.50
N ASP A 173 -3.97 -5.45 -2.77
CA ASP A 173 -5.02 -6.37 -3.23
C ASP A 173 -6.29 -6.16 -2.41
N ILE A 174 -7.36 -5.76 -3.08
CA ILE A 174 -8.67 -5.56 -2.44
C ILE A 174 -9.67 -6.53 -3.04
N THR A 175 -10.21 -7.36 -2.17
CA THR A 175 -11.16 -8.40 -2.53
C THR A 175 -12.54 -8.09 -1.99
N ALA A 176 -13.54 -8.04 -2.87
CA ALA A 176 -14.94 -7.98 -2.43
C ALA A 176 -15.42 -9.38 -1.97
N PRO A 177 -16.50 -9.45 -1.17
CA PRO A 177 -17.03 -10.72 -0.68
C PRO A 177 -17.57 -11.55 -1.83
N LEU A 178 -17.29 -12.84 -1.85
CA LEU A 178 -17.83 -13.80 -2.83
C LEU A 178 -19.35 -14.00 -2.67
N PHE A 179 -19.86 -13.85 -1.45
CA PHE A 179 -21.26 -14.04 -1.10
C PHE A 179 -21.67 -12.94 -0.12
N VAL A 180 -22.73 -12.22 -0.44
CA VAL A 180 -23.48 -11.46 0.57
C VAL A 180 -24.00 -12.51 1.55
N LYS A 181 -23.30 -12.73 2.66
CA LYS A 181 -23.88 -13.49 3.76
C LYS A 181 -25.09 -12.66 4.21
N PRO A 182 -26.32 -13.18 4.20
CA PRO A 182 -27.37 -12.56 4.98
C PRO A 182 -26.88 -12.59 6.42
N SER A 183 -26.65 -11.42 7.00
CA SER A 183 -26.26 -11.26 8.38
C SER A 183 -27.32 -11.90 9.25
N ALA A 184 -27.06 -13.12 9.73
CA ALA A 184 -27.90 -13.82 10.71
C ALA A 184 -27.62 -13.37 12.15
N ASP A 185 -26.87 -12.28 12.33
CA ASP A 185 -26.67 -11.63 13.62
C ASP A 185 -27.38 -10.28 13.59
N GLU A 186 -28.58 -10.25 14.19
CA GLU A 186 -29.27 -9.02 14.56
C GLU A 186 -28.38 -8.25 15.55
N GLY A 187 -27.58 -7.30 15.05
CA GLY A 187 -26.83 -6.39 15.93
C GLY A 187 -25.52 -5.81 15.38
N ASN A 188 -25.04 -6.24 14.21
CA ASN A 188 -23.82 -5.67 13.63
C ASN A 188 -24.02 -5.32 12.15
N ASP A 189 -24.86 -4.30 11.90
CA ASP A 189 -25.02 -3.62 10.61
C ASP A 189 -23.74 -2.84 10.28
N MET A 190 -22.63 -3.55 10.03
CA MET A 190 -21.48 -2.97 9.35
C MET A 190 -21.78 -3.00 7.85
N PRO A 191 -22.01 -1.84 7.19
CA PRO A 191 -22.20 -1.83 5.75
C PRO A 191 -20.94 -2.39 5.09
N ILE A 192 -21.09 -3.47 4.33
CA ILE A 192 -20.01 -4.02 3.50
C ILE A 192 -19.51 -2.87 2.61
N ALA A 193 -18.33 -2.34 2.89
CA ALA A 193 -17.80 -1.22 2.13
C ALA A 193 -17.30 -1.75 0.79
N MET A 194 -18.12 -1.63 -0.24
CA MET A 194 -17.71 -1.95 -1.61
C MET A 194 -16.78 -0.84 -2.13
N LEU A 195 -15.71 -1.25 -2.83
CA LEU A 195 -14.84 -0.30 -3.50
C LEU A 195 -15.61 0.30 -4.69
N THR A 196 -15.82 1.61 -4.68
CA THR A 196 -16.56 2.32 -5.73
C THR A 196 -15.68 3.33 -6.46
N ASP A 197 -16.13 3.77 -7.64
CA ASP A 197 -15.48 4.85 -8.41
C ASP A 197 -15.31 6.14 -7.58
N ARG A 198 -16.19 6.39 -6.59
CA ARG A 198 -16.08 7.55 -5.70
C ARG A 198 -14.83 7.47 -4.81
N LEU A 199 -14.55 6.29 -4.25
CA LEU A 199 -13.36 6.10 -3.44
C LEU A 199 -12.10 6.18 -4.30
N MET A 200 -12.11 5.57 -5.49
CA MET A 200 -11.00 5.68 -6.45
C MET A 200 -10.72 7.13 -6.84
N ARG A 201 -11.76 7.95 -7.03
CA ARG A 201 -11.62 9.39 -7.25
C ARG A 201 -10.99 10.08 -6.04
N SER A 202 -11.47 9.81 -4.83
CA SER A 202 -10.90 10.38 -3.60
C SER A 202 -9.43 10.04 -3.45
N TRP A 203 -9.04 8.78 -3.66
CA TRP A 203 -7.64 8.37 -3.67
C TRP A 203 -6.83 9.07 -4.75
N SER A 204 -7.39 9.29 -5.93
CA SER A 204 -6.71 10.02 -7.00
C SER A 204 -6.46 11.50 -6.66
N GLU A 205 -7.34 12.11 -5.88
CA GLU A 205 -7.19 13.50 -5.43
C GLU A 205 -6.12 13.61 -4.33
N LEU A 206 -6.07 12.65 -3.40
CA LEU A 206 -5.01 12.55 -2.41
C LEU A 206 -3.66 12.23 -3.07
N ALA A 207 -3.63 11.31 -4.03
CA ALA A 207 -2.42 10.97 -4.77
C ALA A 207 -1.87 12.17 -5.56
N LEU A 208 -2.75 12.98 -6.16
CA LEU A 208 -2.36 14.21 -6.85
C LEU A 208 -1.69 15.24 -5.92
N ARG A 209 -2.07 15.25 -4.63
CA ARG A 209 -1.47 16.09 -3.59
C ARG A 209 -0.23 15.46 -2.95
N ASN A 210 0.21 14.31 -3.43
CA ASN A 210 1.25 13.48 -2.80
C ASN A 210 0.91 13.06 -1.36
N GLU A 211 -0.38 12.95 -1.01
CA GLU A 211 -0.83 12.55 0.33
C GLU A 211 -1.14 11.04 0.42
N ALA A 212 -1.22 10.35 -0.73
CA ALA A 212 -1.58 8.94 -0.82
C ALA A 212 -0.79 8.18 -1.88
N PHE A 213 -0.54 6.89 -1.63
CA PHE A 213 -0.05 5.92 -2.62
C PHE A 213 1.20 6.33 -3.42
N GLN A 214 2.11 7.08 -2.78
CA GLN A 214 3.33 7.56 -3.43
C GLN A 214 4.20 6.43 -3.98
N ASN A 215 4.21 5.27 -3.31
CA ASN A 215 5.06 4.13 -3.64
C ASN A 215 4.29 2.95 -4.25
N LEU A 216 2.97 3.08 -4.46
CA LEU A 216 2.14 1.98 -4.95
C LEU A 216 2.47 1.68 -6.41
N ARG A 217 2.97 0.47 -6.70
CA ARG A 217 3.32 0.00 -8.05
C ARG A 217 2.27 -0.92 -8.66
N VAL A 218 1.66 -1.76 -7.83
CA VAL A 218 0.69 -2.80 -8.25
C VAL A 218 -0.62 -2.64 -7.49
N LEU A 219 -1.72 -2.48 -8.22
CA LEU A 219 -3.07 -2.53 -7.68
C LEU A 219 -3.80 -3.75 -8.24
N MET A 220 -4.33 -4.59 -7.35
CA MET A 220 -5.11 -5.77 -7.68
C MET A 220 -6.53 -5.61 -7.13
N LEU A 221 -7.51 -5.69 -8.02
CA LEU A 221 -8.93 -5.58 -7.72
C LEU A 221 -9.58 -6.93 -8.00
N ARG A 222 -10.21 -7.52 -6.97
CA ARG A 222 -10.94 -8.78 -7.11
C ARG A 222 -12.42 -8.58 -6.82
N LEU A 223 -13.26 -9.09 -7.72
CA LEU A 223 -14.71 -9.11 -7.59
C LEU A 223 -15.32 -7.74 -7.32
N GLN A 224 -14.83 -6.68 -7.95
CA GLN A 224 -15.38 -5.33 -7.75
C GLN A 224 -16.39 -5.01 -8.87
N PRO A 225 -17.71 -5.25 -8.69
CA PRO A 225 -18.70 -5.00 -9.73
C PRO A 225 -18.94 -3.50 -9.98
N ASP A 226 -18.77 -2.67 -8.95
CA ASP A 226 -19.10 -1.24 -8.97
C ASP A 226 -17.96 -0.34 -9.46
N ILE A 227 -16.81 -0.94 -9.80
CA ILE A 227 -15.70 -0.23 -10.42
C ILE A 227 -15.86 -0.25 -11.92
N THR A 228 -15.91 0.96 -12.51
CA THR A 228 -16.09 1.12 -13.94
C THR A 228 -14.76 1.43 -14.64
N VAL A 229 -14.78 1.43 -15.97
CA VAL A 229 -13.64 1.85 -16.81
C VAL A 229 -13.22 3.31 -16.55
N ARG A 230 -14.03 4.11 -15.84
CA ARG A 230 -13.63 5.47 -15.40
C ARG A 230 -12.42 5.46 -14.48
N VAL A 231 -12.15 4.32 -13.82
CA VAL A 231 -10.98 4.17 -12.95
C VAL A 231 -9.68 4.56 -13.64
N PHE A 232 -9.53 4.32 -14.95
CA PHE A 232 -8.31 4.67 -15.68
C PHE A 232 -7.99 6.16 -15.57
N SER A 233 -8.99 7.04 -15.66
CA SER A 233 -8.82 8.49 -15.49
C SER A 233 -8.39 8.91 -14.07
N TYR A 234 -8.74 8.11 -13.07
CA TYR A 234 -8.33 8.33 -11.67
C TYR A 234 -6.91 7.80 -11.43
N LEU A 235 -6.59 6.63 -12.00
CA LEU A 235 -5.26 6.01 -11.87
C LEU A 235 -4.15 6.82 -12.54
N ASP A 236 -4.47 7.66 -13.53
CA ASP A 236 -3.53 8.62 -14.13
C ASP A 236 -2.86 9.55 -13.12
N ARG A 237 -3.51 9.81 -11.99
CA ARG A 237 -2.98 10.68 -10.92
C ARG A 237 -2.09 9.96 -9.92
N PHE A 238 -1.96 8.64 -10.02
CA PHE A 238 -1.11 7.86 -9.11
C PHE A 238 0.34 7.95 -9.58
N PRO A 239 1.25 8.48 -8.76
CA PRO A 239 2.58 8.86 -9.22
C PRO A 239 3.47 7.67 -9.61
N SER A 240 3.29 6.52 -8.95
CA SER A 240 4.15 5.34 -9.11
C SER A 240 3.42 4.10 -9.63
N LEU A 241 2.10 4.16 -9.84
CA LEU A 241 1.33 2.97 -10.22
C LEU A 241 1.64 2.57 -11.66
N GLU A 242 1.99 1.31 -11.89
CA GLU A 242 2.37 0.79 -13.21
C GLU A 242 1.55 -0.42 -13.62
N VAL A 243 0.99 -1.16 -12.66
CA VAL A 243 0.26 -2.40 -12.91
C VAL A 243 -1.11 -2.34 -12.25
N LEU A 244 -2.15 -2.60 -13.05
CA LEU A 244 -3.50 -2.84 -12.58
C LEU A 244 -3.91 -4.27 -12.98
N ILE A 245 -4.36 -5.06 -12.00
CA ILE A 245 -4.84 -6.42 -12.22
C ILE A 245 -6.29 -6.49 -11.79
N ALA A 246 -7.19 -6.74 -12.74
CA ALA A 246 -8.61 -6.93 -12.46
C ALA A 246 -8.94 -8.43 -12.56
N VAL A 247 -9.50 -9.01 -11.50
CA VAL A 247 -9.94 -10.42 -11.46
C VAL A 247 -11.43 -10.46 -11.17
N GLY A 248 -12.22 -11.04 -12.08
CA GLY A 248 -13.66 -11.18 -11.89
C GLY A 248 -14.41 -9.85 -11.78
N CYS A 249 -13.89 -8.80 -12.42
CA CYS A 249 -14.55 -7.50 -12.51
C CYS A 249 -15.20 -7.38 -13.90
N PRO A 250 -16.54 -7.43 -14.03
CA PRO A 250 -17.24 -7.52 -15.32
C PRO A 250 -16.87 -6.39 -16.28
N GLN A 251 -16.78 -5.17 -15.77
CA GLN A 251 -16.47 -3.95 -16.55
C GLN A 251 -15.08 -3.96 -17.21
N PHE A 252 -14.18 -4.84 -16.77
CA PHE A 252 -12.83 -4.96 -17.32
C PHE A 252 -12.65 -6.16 -18.25
N ALA A 253 -13.64 -7.06 -18.31
CA ALA A 253 -13.56 -8.27 -19.13
C ALA A 253 -13.76 -7.99 -20.64
N ASP A 254 -14.38 -6.86 -20.97
CA ASP A 254 -14.74 -6.49 -22.34
C ASP A 254 -13.59 -5.81 -23.10
N GLU A 255 -13.58 -5.97 -24.43
CA GLU A 255 -12.60 -5.29 -25.32
C GLU A 255 -12.73 -3.76 -25.25
N SER A 256 -13.91 -3.23 -24.92
CA SER A 256 -14.14 -1.80 -24.71
C SER A 256 -13.27 -1.23 -23.59
N ALA A 257 -13.05 -1.99 -22.51
CA ALA A 257 -12.20 -1.59 -21.39
C ALA A 257 -10.73 -1.47 -21.82
N LYS A 258 -10.27 -2.31 -22.74
CA LYS A 258 -8.92 -2.22 -23.31
C LYS A 258 -8.75 -0.95 -24.12
N GLY A 259 -9.71 -0.65 -25.00
CA GLY A 259 -9.68 0.57 -25.80
C GLY A 259 -9.75 1.85 -24.96
N VAL A 260 -10.44 1.84 -23.82
CA VAL A 260 -10.40 2.97 -22.86
C VAL A 260 -9.05 3.02 -22.15
N GLY A 261 -8.54 1.88 -21.65
CA GLY A 261 -7.23 1.81 -21.00
C GLY A 261 -6.11 2.33 -21.89
N GLU A 262 -6.08 1.95 -23.17
CA GLU A 262 -5.08 2.38 -24.15
C GLU A 262 -5.07 3.89 -24.36
N ARG A 263 -6.23 4.56 -24.35
CA ARG A 263 -6.31 6.04 -24.41
C ARG A 263 -5.68 6.71 -23.20
N HIS A 264 -5.64 6.02 -22.06
CA HIS A 264 -4.99 6.44 -20.82
C HIS A 264 -3.56 5.86 -20.69
N GLY A 265 -2.99 5.30 -21.77
CA GLY A 265 -1.63 4.77 -21.79
C GLY A 265 -1.47 3.38 -21.14
N TRP A 266 -2.56 2.69 -20.84
CA TRP A 266 -2.54 1.32 -20.31
C TRP A 266 -2.56 0.31 -21.45
N LEU A 267 -1.54 -0.54 -21.48
CA LEU A 267 -1.42 -1.66 -22.39
C LEU A 267 -1.91 -2.94 -21.71
N THR A 268 -2.54 -3.82 -22.48
CA THR A 268 -3.02 -5.10 -21.93
C THR A 268 -2.03 -6.22 -22.19
N ARG A 269 -1.76 -7.02 -21.15
CA ARG A 269 -0.98 -8.25 -21.26
C ARG A 269 -1.88 -9.44 -20.96
N ARG A 270 -1.85 -10.46 -21.81
CA ARG A 270 -2.53 -11.73 -21.51
C ARG A 270 -1.69 -12.51 -20.50
N VAL A 271 -1.89 -12.23 -19.22
CA VAL A 271 -1.32 -13.01 -18.11
C VAL A 271 -2.46 -13.55 -17.27
N ASN A 272 -2.49 -14.86 -17.08
CA ASN A 272 -3.43 -15.48 -16.15
C ASN A 272 -2.97 -15.17 -14.71
N ALA A 273 -3.67 -14.23 -14.06
CA ALA A 273 -3.41 -13.78 -12.69
C ALA A 273 -4.44 -14.32 -11.69
N THR A 274 -5.42 -15.11 -12.13
CA THR A 274 -6.46 -15.67 -11.25
C THR A 274 -5.86 -16.48 -10.11
N ASN A 275 -4.74 -17.18 -10.39
CA ASN A 275 -4.04 -18.04 -9.43
C ASN A 275 -2.82 -17.39 -8.77
N LYS A 276 -2.67 -16.07 -8.84
CA LYS A 276 -1.52 -15.36 -8.28
C LYS A 276 -1.93 -14.48 -7.11
N THR A 277 -1.13 -14.49 -6.05
CA THR A 277 -1.17 -13.47 -5.01
C THR A 277 -0.60 -12.16 -5.58
N VAL A 278 -1.01 -11.03 -5.00
CA VAL A 278 -0.44 -9.73 -5.38
C VAL A 278 1.07 -9.68 -5.15
N ASP A 279 1.60 -10.33 -4.11
CA ASP A 279 3.04 -10.50 -3.89
C ASP A 279 3.74 -11.16 -5.10
N LYS A 280 3.19 -12.29 -5.58
CA LYS A 280 3.75 -12.99 -6.74
C LYS A 280 3.70 -12.12 -8.00
N CYS A 281 2.64 -11.32 -8.15
CA CYS A 281 2.52 -10.37 -9.25
C CYS A 281 3.54 -9.23 -9.13
N PHE A 282 3.71 -8.66 -7.94
CA PHE A 282 4.68 -7.62 -7.64
C PHE A 282 6.12 -8.07 -7.90
N ARG A 283 6.49 -9.26 -7.43
CA ARG A 283 7.79 -9.87 -7.73
C ARG A 283 8.00 -10.11 -9.20
N SER A 284 7.00 -10.66 -9.90
CA SER A 284 7.07 -10.86 -11.36
C SER A 284 7.29 -9.53 -12.09
N TYR A 285 6.67 -8.45 -11.60
CA TYR A 285 6.83 -7.11 -12.11
C TYR A 285 8.25 -6.57 -11.87
N ILE A 286 8.77 -6.64 -10.64
CA ILE A 286 10.14 -6.22 -10.32
C ILE A 286 11.16 -6.96 -11.19
N THR A 287 11.05 -8.29 -11.29
CA THR A 287 11.95 -9.09 -12.12
C THR A 287 11.90 -8.68 -13.60
N SER A 288 10.71 -8.33 -14.11
CA SER A 288 10.59 -7.86 -15.50
C SER A 288 11.11 -6.45 -15.72
N ALA A 289 11.06 -5.60 -14.69
CA ALA A 289 11.49 -4.21 -14.78
C ALA A 289 12.99 -4.03 -14.59
N ASN A 290 13.63 -4.85 -13.75
CA ASN A 290 15.08 -4.85 -13.53
C ASN A 290 15.91 -5.24 -14.79
N GLY A 291 15.24 -5.66 -15.89
CA GLY A 291 15.89 -5.83 -17.19
C GLY A 291 15.98 -4.55 -18.03
N VAL A 292 15.44 -3.44 -17.54
CA VAL A 292 15.45 -2.12 -18.20
C VAL A 292 16.22 -1.16 -17.30
N ASP A 293 17.34 -0.65 -17.82
CA ASP A 293 18.38 0.10 -17.12
C ASP A 293 17.92 1.52 -16.72
N ASP A 294 17.03 1.63 -15.72
CA ASP A 294 16.48 2.92 -15.26
C ASP A 294 16.81 3.20 -13.78
N SER A 295 17.85 4.02 -13.59
CA SER A 295 18.55 4.30 -12.31
C SER A 295 17.70 4.79 -11.13
N LYS A 296 16.44 5.20 -11.33
CA LYS A 296 15.51 5.58 -10.23
C LYS A 296 14.59 4.46 -9.75
N MET A 297 14.45 3.38 -10.52
CA MET A 297 13.57 2.26 -10.17
C MET A 297 14.20 1.32 -9.13
N PHE A 298 15.52 1.42 -8.97
CA PHE A 298 16.35 0.58 -8.11
C PHE A 298 16.09 0.70 -6.60
N GLU A 299 15.46 1.78 -6.13
CA GLU A 299 15.27 1.98 -4.69
C GLU A 299 14.19 1.07 -4.09
N ILE A 300 13.04 0.88 -4.75
CA ILE A 300 11.94 0.09 -4.18
C ILE A 300 12.09 -1.41 -4.46
N GLY A 301 12.65 -1.78 -5.61
CA GLY A 301 12.88 -3.18 -5.98
C GLY A 301 13.95 -3.88 -5.14
N SER A 302 14.79 -3.11 -4.45
CA SER A 302 15.84 -3.60 -3.54
C SER A 302 15.41 -3.64 -2.07
N LEU A 303 14.27 -3.03 -1.73
CA LEU A 303 13.76 -3.08 -0.35
C LEU A 303 13.26 -4.48 0.00
N PRO A 304 13.52 -4.93 1.24
CA PRO A 304 12.85 -6.11 1.77
C PRO A 304 11.33 -5.88 1.83
N VAL A 305 10.57 -6.95 1.65
CA VAL A 305 9.12 -6.91 1.47
C VAL A 305 8.39 -7.57 2.64
N LEU A 306 7.41 -6.86 3.18
CA LEU A 306 6.43 -7.39 4.13
C LEU A 306 5.11 -7.67 3.41
N GLU A 307 4.78 -8.95 3.22
CA GLU A 307 3.47 -9.40 2.78
C GLU A 307 2.55 -9.57 4.00
N PHE A 308 1.49 -8.78 4.04
CA PHE A 308 0.44 -8.90 5.04
C PHE A 308 -0.90 -9.17 4.36
N SER A 309 -1.58 -10.24 4.77
CA SER A 309 -2.94 -10.53 4.30
C SER A 309 -3.92 -10.66 5.45
N LEU A 310 -5.07 -9.99 5.34
CA LEU A 310 -6.18 -10.11 6.27
C LEU A 310 -7.45 -10.51 5.52
N GLY A 311 -7.91 -11.72 5.81
CA GLY A 311 -9.17 -12.21 5.24
C GLY A 311 -9.14 -12.43 3.73
N ALA A 312 -7.95 -12.42 3.11
CA ALA A 312 -7.82 -12.71 1.70
C ALA A 312 -8.19 -14.19 1.45
N PRO A 313 -9.25 -14.48 0.68
CA PRO A 313 -9.70 -15.85 0.41
C PRO A 313 -8.64 -16.67 -0.32
N ASP A 314 -8.68 -18.00 -0.15
CA ASP A 314 -7.74 -18.90 -0.81
C ASP A 314 -7.90 -18.75 -2.33
N VAL A 315 -6.78 -18.46 -3.00
CA VAL A 315 -6.63 -18.27 -4.45
C VAL A 315 -7.33 -19.40 -5.25
N ARG A 316 -7.47 -20.59 -4.66
CA ARG A 316 -8.16 -21.74 -5.24
C ARG A 316 -9.66 -21.52 -5.52
N GLU A 317 -10.36 -20.68 -4.76
CA GLU A 317 -11.80 -20.43 -4.94
C GLU A 317 -12.09 -19.68 -6.25
N TYR A 318 -11.14 -18.85 -6.72
CA TYR A 318 -11.26 -18.04 -7.94
C TYR A 318 -10.96 -18.79 -9.23
N LYS A 319 -10.28 -19.93 -9.12
CA LYS A 319 -9.63 -20.66 -10.22
C LYS A 319 -10.59 -21.09 -11.34
N LYS A 320 -11.88 -21.27 -11.04
CA LYS A 320 -12.84 -21.94 -11.93
C LYS A 320 -13.81 -20.99 -12.65
N THR A 321 -13.96 -19.75 -12.20
CA THR A 321 -15.13 -18.92 -12.58
C THR A 321 -14.79 -17.56 -13.18
N HIS A 322 -13.63 -16.98 -12.88
CA HIS A 322 -13.37 -15.57 -13.20
C HIS A 322 -12.21 -15.37 -14.17
N LYS A 323 -12.38 -14.46 -15.13
CA LYS A 323 -11.29 -14.01 -16.03
C LYS A 323 -10.44 -12.97 -15.31
N SER A 324 -9.14 -12.95 -15.60
CA SER A 324 -8.23 -11.88 -15.16
C SER A 324 -7.76 -11.05 -16.34
N VAL A 325 -7.66 -9.74 -16.16
CA VAL A 325 -7.08 -8.82 -17.13
C VAL A 325 -5.95 -8.06 -16.46
N TRP A 326 -4.81 -8.00 -17.16
CA TRP A 326 -3.61 -7.32 -16.70
C TRP A 326 -3.37 -6.09 -17.55
N PHE A 327 -3.39 -4.93 -16.91
CA PHE A 327 -3.05 -3.65 -17.50
C PHE A 327 -1.68 -3.22 -16.99
N HIS A 328 -0.84 -2.73 -17.88
CA HIS A 328 0.46 -2.18 -17.54
C HIS A 328 0.67 -0.84 -18.24
N ARG A 329 1.34 0.10 -17.58
CA ARG A 329 1.77 1.36 -18.20
C ARG A 329 3.21 1.65 -17.84
N GLN A 330 3.91 2.37 -18.73
CA GLN A 330 5.22 2.91 -18.42
C GLN A 330 5.05 4.34 -17.92
N ILE A 331 5.56 4.63 -16.73
CA ILE A 331 5.64 6.00 -16.25
C ILE A 331 6.82 6.66 -16.97
N ARG A 332 6.51 7.48 -17.97
CA ARG A 332 7.52 8.38 -18.52
C ARG A 332 7.77 9.47 -17.50
N ASN A 333 8.94 9.46 -16.86
CA ASN A 333 9.38 10.57 -16.02
C ASN A 333 9.36 11.86 -16.85
N SER A 334 8.36 12.70 -16.64
CA SER A 334 8.24 13.99 -17.30
C SER A 334 9.15 15.01 -16.62
N SER A 335 10.46 14.88 -16.82
CA SER A 335 11.31 16.07 -16.89
C SER A 335 11.20 16.67 -18.29
N ALA A 336 10.00 17.09 -18.66
CA ALA A 336 9.76 17.95 -19.80
C ALA A 336 8.58 18.83 -19.41
N ALA A 337 8.92 20.09 -19.16
CA ALA A 337 8.00 21.17 -18.87
C ALA A 337 6.77 21.14 -19.80
N LEU A 338 5.66 21.62 -19.24
CA LEU A 338 4.51 22.17 -19.95
C LEU A 338 4.88 22.63 -21.37
N SER A 339 4.55 21.81 -22.36
CA SER A 339 4.32 22.30 -23.72
C SER A 339 2.90 21.91 -24.09
N SER A 340 2.03 22.91 -23.99
CA SER A 340 0.78 22.96 -24.72
C SER A 340 1.05 22.74 -26.21
N GLY A 341 0.99 21.49 -26.65
CA GLY A 341 1.10 21.10 -28.05
C GLY A 341 -0.29 21.04 -28.67
N LYS A 342 -0.67 22.11 -29.36
CA LYS A 342 -1.79 22.18 -30.30
C LYS A 342 -1.91 20.90 -31.14
N ARG A 343 -3.15 20.47 -31.37
CA ARG A 343 -3.53 19.59 -32.48
C ARG A 343 -2.92 20.13 -33.77
N THR A 344 -1.93 19.42 -34.31
CA THR A 344 -1.49 19.61 -35.69
C THR A 344 -2.30 18.65 -36.54
N THR A 345 -3.32 19.19 -37.20
CA THR A 345 -4.00 18.57 -38.33
C THR A 345 -3.00 18.33 -39.45
N ALA A 346 -2.96 17.10 -39.97
CA ALA A 346 -2.17 16.71 -41.13
C ALA A 346 -2.63 17.49 -42.39
N PRO A 347 -1.71 17.98 -43.24
CA PRO A 347 -2.01 18.29 -44.62
C PRO A 347 -1.79 17.04 -45.47
N GLY A 348 -2.89 16.51 -46.02
CA GLY A 348 -2.85 15.61 -47.17
C GLY A 348 -3.16 16.43 -48.41
N ASP A 349 -2.24 16.44 -49.37
CA ASP A 349 -2.41 17.08 -50.67
C ASP A 349 -3.23 16.21 -51.64
N ASP A 350 -4.23 16.89 -52.19
CA ASP A 350 -4.99 16.75 -53.43
C ASP A 350 -4.74 15.59 -54.41
N ASN A 351 -5.84 14.98 -54.87
CA ASN A 351 -6.37 15.24 -56.21
C ASN A 351 -7.68 14.46 -56.47
N THR A 352 -8.79 15.17 -56.68
CA THR A 352 -9.62 15.14 -57.91
C THR A 352 -10.98 15.80 -57.69
N ALA A 353 -11.33 16.66 -58.64
CA ALA A 353 -12.51 17.50 -58.69
C ALA A 353 -13.81 16.71 -58.95
N THR A 354 -14.93 17.20 -58.44
CA THR A 354 -16.16 17.48 -59.21
C THR A 354 -17.25 18.15 -58.36
N ASN A 355 -17.68 19.32 -58.83
CA ASN A 355 -19.04 19.90 -58.81
C ASN A 355 -19.99 19.63 -57.61
N ALA A 356 -20.36 20.69 -56.87
CA ALA A 356 -21.73 21.23 -56.86
C ALA A 356 -21.97 22.36 -55.84
N LYS A 357 -22.58 23.45 -56.35
CA LYS A 357 -23.59 24.34 -55.74
C LYS A 357 -23.38 24.94 -54.33
N ARG A 358 -23.12 26.26 -54.37
CA ARG A 358 -23.59 27.34 -53.47
C ARG A 358 -24.57 26.93 -52.35
N GLN A 359 -24.24 27.26 -51.10
CA GLN A 359 -25.12 28.03 -50.21
C GLN A 359 -24.32 28.97 -49.29
N ARG A 360 -24.72 30.24 -49.29
CA ARG A 360 -24.32 31.29 -48.33
C ARG A 360 -25.10 31.09 -47.03
N SER A 361 -24.46 31.19 -45.87
CA SER A 361 -25.11 31.65 -44.64
C SER A 361 -24.15 32.43 -43.72
N LYS A 362 -24.76 33.32 -42.94
CA LYS A 362 -24.30 34.62 -42.40
C LYS A 362 -23.32 34.54 -41.19
N PRO A 363 -22.60 35.64 -40.87
CA PRO A 363 -21.71 35.71 -39.71
C PRO A 363 -22.48 35.89 -38.39
N VAL A 364 -22.03 35.20 -37.34
CA VAL A 364 -22.52 35.32 -35.96
C VAL A 364 -21.74 36.42 -35.22
N PRO A 365 -22.39 37.40 -34.57
CA PRO A 365 -21.69 38.45 -33.84
C PRO A 365 -21.27 37.99 -32.44
N LYS A 366 -20.02 38.30 -32.09
CA LYS A 366 -19.48 38.21 -30.73
C LYS A 366 -20.21 39.21 -29.82
N THR A 367 -20.75 38.74 -28.70
CA THR A 367 -21.09 39.60 -27.56
C THR A 367 -20.52 38.99 -26.28
N GLN A 368 -19.40 39.57 -25.84
CA GLN A 368 -18.94 39.55 -24.46
C GLN A 368 -19.89 40.43 -23.64
N ARG A 369 -20.45 39.91 -22.56
CA ARG A 369 -20.94 40.74 -21.45
C ARG A 369 -20.48 40.11 -20.15
N ASN A 370 -19.56 40.81 -19.49
CA ASN A 370 -19.17 40.59 -18.10
C ASN A 370 -20.42 40.70 -17.22
N ILE A 371 -20.72 39.64 -16.48
CA ILE A 371 -21.73 39.66 -15.42
C ILE A 371 -20.98 39.91 -14.11
N ASP A 372 -21.35 41.01 -13.46
CA ASP A 372 -20.81 41.45 -12.18
C ASP A 372 -21.35 40.55 -11.05
N MET A 373 -20.45 39.74 -10.48
CA MET A 373 -20.75 38.76 -9.42
C MET A 373 -21.19 39.42 -8.11
N ALA A 374 -20.91 40.71 -7.91
CA ALA A 374 -21.29 41.43 -6.70
C ALA A 374 -22.81 41.65 -6.60
N GLY A 375 -23.50 41.84 -7.73
CA GLY A 375 -24.96 42.02 -7.75
C GLY A 375 -25.75 40.76 -7.43
N LEU A 376 -25.25 39.58 -7.83
CA LEU A 376 -25.90 38.29 -7.58
C LEU A 376 -25.84 37.88 -6.09
N LEU A 377 -24.77 38.27 -5.38
CA LEU A 377 -24.62 37.98 -3.96
C LEU A 377 -25.50 38.88 -3.08
N ALA A 378 -25.75 40.11 -3.50
CA ALA A 378 -26.66 41.04 -2.80
C ALA A 378 -28.13 40.60 -2.88
N GLU A 379 -28.53 39.97 -3.99
CA GLU A 379 -29.89 39.40 -4.13
C GLU A 379 -30.13 38.18 -3.23
N PHE A 380 -29.09 37.38 -2.95
CA PHE A 380 -29.19 36.22 -2.08
C PHE A 380 -29.34 36.59 -0.59
N GLN A 381 -28.70 37.68 -0.15
CA GLN A 381 -28.82 38.16 1.24
C GLN A 381 -30.19 38.79 1.56
N ARG A 382 -30.93 39.25 0.55
CA ARG A 382 -32.29 39.79 0.72
C ARG A 382 -33.38 38.74 0.95
N LYS A 383 -33.11 37.45 0.69
CA LYS A 383 -34.10 36.37 0.80
C LYS A 383 -34.20 35.69 2.18
N TYR A 384 -33.31 36.00 3.12
CA TYR A 384 -33.25 35.31 4.43
C TYR A 384 -33.25 36.21 5.66
N TYR A 385 -33.62 37.49 5.54
CA TYR A 385 -33.91 38.32 6.70
C TYR A 385 -35.35 38.84 6.63
N CYS A 386 -36.24 38.16 7.35
CA CYS A 386 -37.51 38.73 7.79
C CYS A 386 -37.36 39.07 9.28
N PRO A 387 -37.25 40.35 9.66
CA PRO A 387 -37.40 40.77 11.04
C PRO A 387 -38.75 41.47 11.23
N THR A 388 -39.54 41.02 12.21
CA THR A 388 -40.46 41.79 13.08
C THR A 388 -41.32 40.77 13.86
N MET A 389 -41.25 40.71 15.21
CA MET A 389 -41.98 41.56 16.20
C MET A 389 -43.49 41.25 16.19
N ASP A 390 -44.28 41.10 17.25
CA ASP A 390 -44.27 41.36 18.71
C ASP A 390 -45.20 40.27 19.34
N TRP A 391 -45.22 39.92 20.64
CA TRP A 391 -45.66 40.65 21.84
C TRP A 391 -45.05 40.02 23.10
#